data_AF-A0A132A722-F1
#
_entry.id   AF-A0A132A722-F1
#
_cell.length_a   1.000
_cell.length_b   1.000
_cell.length_c   1.000
_cell.angle_alpha   90.00
_cell.angle_beta   90.00
_cell.angle_gamma   90.00
#
_symmetry.space_group_name_H-M   'P 1'
#
loop_
_entity.id
_entity.type
_entity.pdbx_description
1 polymer ?
#
loop_
_entity_poly.entity_id
_entity_poly.type
_entity_poly.pdbx_seq_one_letter_code
_entity_poly.pdbx_strand_id
1 'polypeptide(L)'
;MKKFNKKDDLHKSVLEQQRKILHKEIERRRRDRINDWIYALSREVPDCASDRTKKGQSKGSILAKTVKFIQDQRAENQNLKRDYENISSEIKELKKRLIKLEDENEQLKNLISLSTNKLMKKEHSKKQS
;
A
#
# COMPACT_ATOMS: atom_id res chain seq x y z
N MET A 1 -23.05 24.40 -70.16
CA MET A 1 -22.44 23.10 -69.79
C MET A 1 -21.33 23.35 -68.75
N LYS A 2 -21.51 22.95 -67.50
CA LYS A 2 -20.45 23.05 -66.47
C LYS A 2 -19.38 22.00 -66.80
N LYS A 3 -18.13 22.44 -67.02
CA LYS A 3 -16.99 21.54 -67.25
C LYS A 3 -16.76 20.71 -65.98
N PHE A 4 -17.02 19.40 -66.04
CA PHE A 4 -16.67 18.45 -64.98
C PHE A 4 -15.15 18.30 -64.95
N ASN A 5 -14.50 18.88 -63.95
CA ASN A 5 -13.05 18.85 -63.84
C ASN A 5 -12.59 17.61 -63.05
N LYS A 6 -12.51 16.45 -63.74
CA LYS A 6 -12.13 15.14 -63.16
C LYS A 6 -10.80 15.15 -62.39
N LYS A 7 -9.88 16.08 -62.70
CA LYS A 7 -8.59 16.23 -61.98
C LYS A 7 -8.77 16.74 -60.55
N ASP A 8 -9.69 17.66 -60.32
CA ASP A 8 -9.93 18.22 -58.99
C ASP A 8 -10.63 17.22 -58.06
N ASP A 9 -11.54 16.42 -58.61
CA ASP A 9 -12.21 15.34 -57.87
C ASP A 9 -11.25 14.18 -57.55
N LEU A 10 -10.32 13.86 -58.46
CA LEU A 10 -9.27 12.88 -58.20
C LEU A 10 -8.31 13.36 -57.11
N HIS A 11 -7.92 14.64 -57.14
CA HIS A 11 -7.06 15.22 -56.10
C HIS A 11 -7.75 15.24 -54.73
N LYS A 12 -9.06 15.54 -54.66
CA LYS A 12 -9.84 15.44 -53.43
C LYS A 12 -9.92 14.01 -52.91
N SER A 13 -10.15 13.04 -53.80
CA SER A 13 -10.17 11.61 -53.45
C SER A 13 -8.84 11.13 -52.88
N VAL A 14 -7.71 11.55 -53.45
CA VAL A 14 -6.37 11.20 -52.94
C VAL A 14 -6.12 11.79 -51.55
N LEU A 15 -6.50 13.06 -51.33
CA LEU A 15 -6.41 13.69 -50.01
C LEU A 15 -7.28 12.98 -48.97
N GLU A 16 -8.47 12.53 -49.35
CA GLU A 16 -9.36 11.76 -48.48
C GLU A 16 -8.76 10.40 -48.13
N GLN A 17 -8.14 9.71 -49.08
CA GLN A 17 -7.42 8.47 -48.83
C GLN A 17 -6.24 8.68 -47.88
N GLN A 18 -5.46 9.75 -48.06
CA GLN A 18 -4.37 10.11 -47.15
C GLN A 18 -4.88 10.39 -45.72
N ARG A 19 -5.99 11.12 -45.58
CA ARG A 19 -6.64 11.33 -44.27
C ARG A 19 -7.09 10.02 -43.63
N LYS A 20 -7.69 9.11 -44.41
CA LYS A 20 -8.09 7.78 -43.91
C LYS A 20 -6.90 6.94 -43.46
N ILE A 21 -5.78 6.98 -44.21
CA ILE A 21 -4.53 6.28 -43.84
C ILE A 21 -3.98 6.86 -42.54
N LEU A 22 -3.86 8.19 -42.45
CA LEU A 22 -3.37 8.85 -41.24
C LEU A 22 -4.25 8.51 -40.03
N HIS A 23 -5.57 8.56 -40.19
CA HIS A 23 -6.49 8.21 -39.12
C HIS A 23 -6.31 6.76 -38.66
N LYS A 24 -6.16 5.81 -39.60
CA LYS A 24 -5.89 4.40 -39.27
C LYS A 24 -4.58 4.24 -38.50
N GLU A 25 -3.53 4.96 -38.89
CA GLU A 25 -2.23 4.92 -38.20
C GLU A 25 -2.30 5.55 -36.81
N ILE A 26 -3.01 6.67 -36.64
CA ILE A 26 -3.26 7.29 -35.34
C ILE A 26 -3.97 6.29 -34.42
N GLU A 27 -5.03 5.65 -34.91
CA GLU A 27 -5.79 4.70 -34.11
C GLU A 27 -4.98 3.43 -33.81
N ARG A 28 -4.12 2.97 -34.73
CA ARG A 28 -3.16 1.89 -34.47
C ARG A 28 -2.24 2.24 -33.30
N ARG A 29 -1.61 3.41 -33.31
CA ARG A 29 -0.73 3.87 -32.22
C ARG A 29 -1.46 4.01 -30.89
N ARG A 30 -2.72 4.47 -30.91
CA ARG A 30 -3.56 4.53 -29.71
C ARG A 30 -3.77 3.14 -29.11
N ARG A 31 -4.08 2.14 -29.95
CA ARG A 31 -4.23 0.74 -29.51
C ARG A 31 -2.93 0.17 -28.98
N ASP A 32 -1.80 0.43 -29.63
CA ASP A 32 -0.49 -0.05 -29.19
C ASP A 32 -0.16 0.50 -27.79
N ARG A 33 -0.35 1.81 -27.58
CA ARG A 33 -0.15 2.45 -26.26
C ARG A 33 -1.03 1.82 -25.18
N ILE A 34 -2.30 1.53 -25.47
CA ILE A 34 -3.20 0.84 -24.52
C ILE A 34 -2.66 -0.54 -24.19
N ASN A 35 -2.17 -1.28 -25.19
CA ASN A 35 -1.63 -2.61 -24.98
C ASN A 35 -0.38 -2.56 -24.11
N ASP A 36 0.52 -1.62 -24.36
CA ASP A 36 1.74 -1.43 -23.57
C ASP A 36 1.42 -1.19 -22.09
N TRP A 37 0.42 -0.36 -21.79
CA TRP A 37 -0.04 -0.15 -20.41
C TRP A 37 -0.67 -1.39 -19.79
N ILE A 38 -1.47 -2.16 -20.53
CA ILE A 38 -2.03 -3.43 -20.03
C ILE A 38 -0.92 -4.44 -19.75
N TYR A 39 0.11 -4.52 -20.60
CA TYR A 39 1.26 -5.41 -20.36
C TYR A 39 2.10 -4.94 -19.18
N ALA A 40 2.34 -3.63 -19.04
CA ALA A 40 3.03 -3.09 -17.87
C ALA A 40 2.30 -3.47 -16.58
N LEU A 41 0.97 -3.32 -16.56
CA LEU A 41 0.10 -3.72 -15.44
C LEU A 41 0.24 -5.21 -15.08
N SER A 42 0.36 -6.09 -16.08
CA SER A 42 0.50 -7.53 -15.86
C SER A 42 1.81 -7.93 -15.15
N ARG A 43 2.84 -7.08 -15.19
CA ARG A 43 4.12 -7.32 -14.51
C ARG A 43 4.07 -6.93 -13.03
N GLU A 44 3.29 -5.91 -12.69
CA GLU A 44 3.14 -5.41 -11.32
C GLU A 44 2.18 -6.24 -10.48
N VAL A 45 1.26 -6.97 -11.13
CA VAL A 45 0.23 -7.74 -10.44
C VAL A 45 0.69 -9.19 -10.23
N PRO A 46 0.73 -9.67 -8.96
CA PRO A 46 0.94 -11.08 -8.65
C PRO A 46 -0.06 -11.97 -9.41
N ASP A 47 0.32 -13.19 -9.75
CA ASP A 47 -0.50 -14.15 -10.52
C ASP A 47 -0.78 -13.81 -12.01
N CYS A 48 -0.42 -12.60 -12.47
CA CYS A 48 -0.38 -12.27 -13.90
C CYS A 48 0.99 -12.59 -14.53
N ALA A 49 2.08 -12.40 -13.79
CA ALA A 49 3.43 -12.67 -14.27
C ALA A 49 3.78 -14.18 -14.33
N SER A 50 3.19 -14.98 -13.44
CA SER A 50 3.43 -16.43 -13.29
C SER A 50 2.58 -17.29 -14.22
N ASP A 51 1.39 -16.81 -14.61
CA ASP A 51 0.47 -17.53 -15.49
C ASP A 51 0.85 -17.31 -16.97
N ARG A 52 1.73 -18.17 -17.49
CA ARG A 52 2.19 -18.14 -18.90
C ARG A 52 1.19 -18.71 -19.89
N THR A 53 -0.03 -19.02 -19.47
CA THR A 53 -1.05 -19.57 -20.37
C THR A 53 -1.65 -18.47 -21.25
N LYS A 54 -1.96 -18.78 -22.51
CA LYS A 54 -2.59 -17.83 -23.45
C LYS A 54 -3.91 -17.24 -22.93
N LYS A 55 -4.65 -17.98 -22.08
CA LYS A 55 -5.88 -17.49 -21.44
C LYS A 55 -5.59 -16.59 -20.23
N GLY A 56 -4.59 -16.94 -19.42
CA GLY A 56 -4.13 -16.19 -18.25
C GLY A 56 -3.58 -14.81 -18.57
N GLN A 57 -2.90 -14.66 -19.71
CA GLN A 57 -2.31 -13.39 -20.19
C GLN A 57 -3.24 -12.57 -21.10
N SER A 58 -4.52 -12.95 -21.19
CA SER A 58 -5.48 -12.15 -21.95
C SER A 58 -5.70 -10.80 -21.28
N LYS A 59 -5.96 -9.75 -22.08
CA LYS A 59 -6.21 -8.39 -21.57
C LYS A 59 -7.33 -8.35 -20.53
N GLY A 60 -8.40 -9.11 -20.75
CA GLY A 60 -9.51 -9.23 -19.79
C GLY A 60 -9.11 -9.90 -18.48
N SER A 61 -8.34 -11.00 -18.55
CA SER A 61 -7.81 -11.68 -17.36
C SER A 61 -6.88 -10.79 -16.56
N ILE A 62 -5.94 -10.09 -17.23
CA ILE A 62 -5.03 -9.14 -16.59
C ILE A 62 -5.84 -8.08 -15.84
N LEU A 63 -6.78 -7.41 -16.51
CA LEU A 63 -7.60 -6.36 -15.89
C LEU A 63 -8.41 -6.88 -14.69
N ALA A 64 -9.04 -8.06 -14.82
CA ALA A 64 -9.81 -8.66 -13.73
C ALA A 64 -8.93 -8.99 -12.52
N LYS A 65 -7.76 -9.60 -12.74
CA LYS A 65 -6.78 -9.91 -11.69
C LYS A 65 -6.24 -8.64 -11.04
N THR A 66 -5.94 -7.59 -11.81
CA THR A 66 -5.51 -6.29 -11.26
C THR A 66 -6.58 -5.70 -10.35
N VAL A 67 -7.84 -5.67 -10.79
CA VAL A 67 -8.93 -5.10 -9.98
C VAL A 67 -9.06 -5.87 -8.67
N LYS A 68 -9.05 -7.20 -8.74
CA LYS A 68 -9.08 -8.05 -7.54
C LYS A 68 -7.90 -7.75 -6.63
N PHE A 69 -6.68 -7.73 -7.16
CA PHE A 69 -5.47 -7.44 -6.39
C PHE A 69 -5.54 -6.09 -5.67
N ILE A 70 -6.03 -5.03 -6.34
CA ILE A 70 -6.22 -3.71 -5.70
C ILE A 70 -7.26 -3.78 -4.57
N GLN A 71 -8.36 -4.51 -4.76
CA GLN A 71 -9.38 -4.67 -3.72
C GLN A 71 -8.83 -5.41 -2.50
N ASP A 72 -8.13 -6.52 -2.74
CA ASP A 72 -7.51 -7.34 -1.69
C ASP A 72 -6.45 -6.50 -0.93
N GLN A 73 -5.57 -5.79 -1.65
CA GLN A 73 -4.58 -4.90 -1.05
C GLN A 73 -5.21 -3.76 -0.24
N ARG A 74 -6.33 -3.19 -0.67
CA ARG A 74 -7.05 -2.16 0.11
C ARG A 74 -7.63 -2.73 1.39
N ALA A 75 -8.22 -3.93 1.33
CA ALA A 75 -8.77 -4.59 2.52
C ALA A 75 -7.66 -4.97 3.51
N GLU A 76 -6.55 -5.53 3.00
CA GLU A 76 -5.38 -5.88 3.81
C GLU A 76 -4.77 -4.65 4.49
N ASN A 77 -4.56 -3.55 3.75
CA ASN A 77 -4.05 -2.30 4.32
C ASN A 77 -4.99 -1.73 5.40
N GLN A 78 -6.30 -1.85 5.25
CA GLN A 78 -7.24 -1.43 6.29
C GLN A 78 -7.14 -2.29 7.55
N ASN A 79 -6.97 -3.61 7.39
CA ASN A 79 -6.78 -4.52 8.52
C ASN A 79 -5.45 -4.24 9.23
N LEU A 80 -4.34 -4.16 8.49
CA LEU A 80 -3.03 -3.82 9.04
C LEU A 80 -3.03 -2.48 9.77
N LYS A 81 -3.77 -1.49 9.27
CA LYS A 81 -3.93 -0.20 9.95
C LYS A 81 -4.65 -0.36 11.30
N ARG A 82 -5.72 -1.15 11.36
CA ARG A 82 -6.44 -1.43 12.62
C ARG A 82 -5.54 -2.17 13.61
N ASP A 83 -4.81 -3.17 13.15
CA ASP A 83 -3.90 -3.95 14.00
C ASP A 83 -2.78 -3.07 14.55
N TYR A 84 -2.22 -2.19 13.72
CA TYR A 84 -1.25 -1.19 14.13
C TYR A 84 -1.80 -0.25 15.22
N GLU A 85 -3.02 0.27 15.04
CA GLU A 85 -3.68 1.13 16.01
C GLU A 85 -3.93 0.40 17.35
N ASN A 86 -4.36 -0.86 17.29
CA ASN A 86 -4.57 -1.70 18.46
C ASN A 86 -3.27 -1.95 19.23
N ILE A 87 -2.22 -2.39 18.54
CA ILE A 87 -0.89 -2.64 19.14
C ILE A 87 -0.30 -1.34 19.71
N SER A 88 -0.45 -0.23 18.99
CA SER A 88 0.03 1.07 19.47
C SER A 88 -0.69 1.51 20.75
N SER A 89 -1.99 1.22 20.87
CA SER A 89 -2.76 1.49 22.09
C SER A 89 -2.29 0.60 23.25
N GLU A 90 -2.10 -0.69 22.99
CA GLU A 90 -1.62 -1.65 23.99
C GLU A 90 -0.24 -1.29 24.52
N ILE A 91 0.70 -0.94 23.63
CA ILE A 91 2.05 -0.46 24.02
C ILE A 91 1.94 0.75 24.94
N LYS A 92 1.02 1.68 24.68
CA LYS A 92 0.82 2.87 25.50
C LYS A 92 0.32 2.52 26.89
N GLU A 93 -0.62 1.58 27.01
CA GLU A 93 -1.13 1.13 28.31
C GLU A 93 -0.09 0.32 29.09
N LEU A 94 0.67 -0.55 28.42
CA LEU A 94 1.78 -1.29 29.05
C LEU A 94 2.86 -0.34 29.59
N LYS A 95 3.23 0.69 28.82
CA LYS A 95 4.17 1.72 29.29
C LYS A 95 3.66 2.45 30.54
N LYS A 96 2.38 2.84 30.58
CA LYS A 96 1.78 3.45 31.78
C LYS A 96 1.81 2.50 32.97
N ARG A 97 1.53 1.21 32.75
CA ARG A 97 1.55 0.22 33.82
C ARG A 97 2.95 -0.01 34.37
N LEU A 98 3.95 -0.05 33.48
CA LEU A 98 5.36 -0.18 33.84
C LEU A 98 5.82 0.97 34.74
N ILE A 99 5.52 2.23 34.36
CA ILE A 99 5.85 3.40 35.18
C ILE A 99 5.23 3.29 36.58
N LYS A 100 3.93 2.93 36.68
CA LYS A 100 3.27 2.77 37.99
C LYS A 100 3.94 1.70 38.86
N LEU A 101 4.33 0.58 38.26
CA LEU A 101 5.01 -0.50 38.98
C LEU A 101 6.43 -0.10 39.39
N GLU A 102 7.13 0.70 38.59
CA GLU A 102 8.43 1.27 38.95
C GLU A 102 8.31 2.22 40.15
N ASP A 103 7.30 3.11 40.14
CA ASP A 103 7.01 4.02 41.25
C ASP A 103 6.65 3.26 42.54
N GLU A 104 5.74 2.27 42.45
CA GLU A 104 5.36 1.41 43.59
C GLU A 104 6.57 0.66 44.15
N ASN A 105 7.43 0.11 43.28
CA ASN A 105 8.64 -0.58 43.71
C ASN A 105 9.64 0.37 44.39
N GLU A 106 9.79 1.60 43.92
CA GLU A 106 10.64 2.60 44.56
C GLU A 106 10.12 2.97 45.96
N GLN A 107 8.81 3.19 46.08
CA GLN A 107 8.17 3.47 47.37
C GLN A 107 8.39 2.34 48.37
N LEU A 108 8.20 1.08 47.95
CA LEU A 108 8.44 -0.08 48.79
C LEU A 108 9.90 -0.21 49.22
N LYS A 109 10.86 0.02 48.32
CA LYS A 109 12.30 0.03 48.65
C LYS A 109 12.63 1.09 49.70
N ASN A 110 12.06 2.29 49.55
CA ASN A 110 12.24 3.39 50.51
C ASN A 110 11.67 3.04 51.89
N LEU A 111 10.48 2.46 51.95
CA LEU A 111 9.85 2.01 53.21
C LEU A 111 10.66 0.92 53.92
N ILE A 112 11.19 -0.05 53.15
CA ILE A 112 12.06 -1.10 53.69
C ILE A 112 13.33 -0.47 54.26
N SER A 113 14.01 0.39 53.50
CA SER A 113 15.22 1.09 53.95
C SER A 113 15.00 1.87 55.27
N LEU A 114 13.90 2.63 55.35
CA LEU A 114 13.54 3.37 56.57
C LEU A 114 13.28 2.43 57.76
N SER A 115 12.59 1.31 57.54
CA SER A 115 12.29 0.33 58.59
C SER A 115 13.57 -0.36 59.08
N THR A 116 14.44 -0.78 58.17
CA THR A 116 15.75 -1.37 58.50
C THR A 116 16.60 -0.40 59.32
N ASN A 117 16.69 0.88 58.91
CA ASN A 117 17.43 1.90 59.65
C ASN A 117 16.86 2.13 61.07
N LYS A 118 15.53 2.11 61.23
CA LYS A 118 14.89 2.20 62.56
C LYS A 118 15.23 1.01 63.45
N LEU A 119 15.27 -0.21 62.90
CA LEU A 119 15.65 -1.42 63.63
C LEU A 119 17.11 -1.37 64.09
N MET A 120 18.03 -0.99 63.20
CA MET A 120 19.46 -0.85 63.53
C MET A 120 19.71 0.15 64.66
N LYS A 121 19.00 1.30 64.66
CA LYS A 121 19.08 2.28 65.76
C LYS A 121 18.57 1.72 67.09
N LYS A 122 17.48 0.94 67.09
CA LYS A 122 16.97 0.28 68.30
C LYS A 122 17.95 -0.76 68.84
N GLU A 123 18.60 -1.54 67.99
CA GLU A 123 19.63 -2.51 68.40
C GLU A 123 20.84 -1.82 69.04
N HIS A 124 21.30 -0.70 68.49
CA HIS A 124 22.42 0.05 69.07
C HIS A 124 22.09 0.66 70.43
N SER A 125 20.89 1.22 70.63
CA SER A 125 20.48 1.71 71.95
C SER A 125 20.35 0.60 72.99
N LYS A 126 19.94 -0.62 72.61
CA LYS A 126 19.86 -1.76 73.54
C LYS A 126 21.23 -2.32 73.95
N LYS A 127 22.26 -2.17 73.12
CA LYS A 127 23.63 -2.63 73.44
C LYS A 127 24.43 -1.64 74.30
N GLN A 128 23.93 -0.42 74.49
CA GLN A 128 24.59 0.64 75.26
C GLN A 128 23.95 0.89 76.65
N SER A 129 22.84 0.22 76.97
CA SER A 129 22.26 0.13 78.33
C SER A 129 22.55 -1.24 78.92
#